data_AF-A0A455VSW3-F1
#
_entry.id   AF-A0A455VSW3-F1
#
_cell.length_a   1.000
_cell.length_b   1.000
_cell.length_c   1.000
_cell.angle_alpha   90.00
_cell.angle_beta   90.00
_cell.angle_gamma   90.00
#
_symmetry.space_group_name_H-M   'P 1'
#
loop_
_entity.id
_entity.type
_entity.pdbx_description
1 polymer ?
#
loop_
_entity_poly.entity_id
_entity_poly.type
_entity_poly.pdbx_seq_one_letter_code
_entity_poly.pdbx_strand_id
1 'polypeptide(L)'
;MSDYHAWEASECEHFTDVNVTEKTVICKRKPVPGITLTIGMFFDGTGNNSFNTQNRILESCSHLDVGMKPEDAEACAKKLGIKIDNAGSYIGYYSNIHWLNTLYATNDEVVEGQTAYQRAVYVQGIGTDKGNGDSSISMGTGGWFYGVVDKSDEGVGLIAEQISKFLALNQGLNFAIEKIQFDVFGFSRGAAAARHFVNRVRNNDKAIQQAITKGLGGRNQHGKPAGETRFLGLFDTVCAVGTVSNLFDVHSGVNPGVELDLPPDIAQKVFQITAMHECRYNFSLNSIKESWPELALPGAHSDIGGGYNPKEKEYLFLTQPQNETVSESIPSEVTDIYRRSAAEIPDLKSLPALSAIIPSGEIKTETWYDYLVNEDKKRGGITQKRVGAAVTIERVVTNDWSKVSLRVMLDAAQEAGGLFNPIRITDMDLKLPYELEVLCKKAMEQGKAVRNGSPLKPFTTPEIQLIGKYIHCSAHWNPVVVKDVWLDGDKVKTIYGAVKSSDLFFYINRPNPGWLRAVWNIQGGKS
;
A
#
# COMPACT_ATOMS: atom_id res chain seq x y z
N MET A 1 38.32 8.32 23.26
CA MET A 1 38.67 9.60 22.61
C MET A 1 37.76 9.73 21.41
N SER A 2 37.30 10.93 21.03
CA SER A 2 36.46 11.05 19.82
C SER A 2 37.31 10.84 18.57
N ASP A 3 36.83 10.02 17.63
CA ASP A 3 37.46 9.83 16.33
C ASP A 3 37.27 11.05 15.40
N TYR A 4 36.33 11.94 15.73
CA TYR A 4 35.95 13.08 14.90
C TYR A 4 36.42 14.40 15.49
N HIS A 5 36.83 15.31 14.61
CA HIS A 5 37.43 16.57 15.00
C HIS A 5 36.93 17.72 14.12
N ALA A 6 36.61 18.84 14.76
CA ALA A 6 36.42 20.13 14.12
C ALA A 6 37.69 20.97 14.21
N TRP A 7 37.72 22.05 13.42
CA TRP A 7 38.76 23.06 13.47
C TRP A 7 38.21 24.31 14.12
N GLU A 8 38.85 24.76 15.18
CA GLU A 8 38.57 26.03 15.86
C GLU A 8 39.67 27.02 15.45
N ALA A 9 39.29 28.10 14.78
CA ALA A 9 40.20 29.13 14.34
C ALA A 9 39.71 30.49 14.84
N SER A 10 40.65 31.31 15.33
CA SER A 10 40.42 32.73 15.60
C SER A 10 40.77 33.54 14.35
N GLU A 11 39.98 34.58 14.06
CA GLU A 11 40.19 35.50 12.93
C GLU A 11 40.15 34.84 11.55
N CYS A 12 38.96 34.44 11.09
CA CYS A 12 38.78 33.81 9.76
C CYS A 12 38.58 34.82 8.61
N GLU A 13 38.57 36.13 8.90
CA GLU A 13 38.37 37.18 7.89
C GLU A 13 39.70 37.66 7.31
N HIS A 14 39.71 37.93 6.00
CA HIS A 14 40.88 38.44 5.28
C HIS A 14 40.46 39.51 4.28
N PHE A 15 41.14 40.65 4.32
CA PHE A 15 41.03 41.68 3.30
C PHE A 15 42.10 41.43 2.23
N THR A 16 41.67 41.34 0.98
CA THR A 16 42.55 41.08 -0.17
C THR A 16 42.81 42.34 -0.98
N ASP A 17 44.06 42.62 -1.30
CA ASP A 17 44.46 43.66 -2.25
C ASP A 17 45.65 43.23 -3.14
N VAL A 18 46.16 44.13 -3.97
CA VAL A 18 47.27 43.86 -4.91
C VAL A 18 48.58 43.46 -4.22
N ASN A 19 48.75 43.74 -2.92
CA ASN A 19 49.94 43.45 -2.12
C ASN A 19 49.69 42.35 -1.09
N VAL A 20 48.43 42.06 -0.76
CA VAL A 20 48.05 41.06 0.24
C VAL A 20 47.03 40.09 -0.36
N THR A 21 47.55 38.98 -0.88
CA THR A 21 46.76 37.97 -1.58
C THR A 21 46.42 36.75 -0.72
N GLU A 22 47.07 36.56 0.42
CA GLU A 22 46.91 35.37 1.25
C GLU A 22 46.97 35.66 2.76
N LYS A 23 46.26 34.82 3.53
CA LYS A 23 46.29 34.76 4.99
C LYS A 23 46.57 33.35 5.45
N THR A 24 47.47 33.20 6.43
CA THR A 24 47.60 31.96 7.18
C THR A 24 46.58 31.94 8.32
N VAL A 25 45.74 30.91 8.37
CA VAL A 25 44.78 30.69 9.46
C VAL A 25 45.31 29.56 10.35
N ILE A 26 45.51 29.85 11.64
CA ILE A 26 45.95 28.85 12.62
C ILE A 26 44.71 28.17 13.19
N CYS A 27 44.55 26.89 12.85
CA CYS A 27 43.42 26.07 13.30
C CYS A 27 43.84 25.14 14.45
N LYS A 28 43.12 25.21 15.58
CA LYS A 28 43.23 24.23 16.66
C LYS A 28 42.25 23.09 16.42
N ARG A 29 42.74 21.85 16.55
CA ARG A 29 41.91 20.65 16.41
C ARG A 29 41.09 20.44 17.70
N LYS A 30 39.78 20.32 17.58
CA LYS A 30 38.84 20.14 18.69
C LYS A 30 38.04 18.86 18.50
N PRO A 31 38.06 17.90 19.46
CA PRO A 31 37.25 16.70 19.38
C PRO A 31 35.75 17.06 19.37
N VAL A 32 34.97 16.39 18.53
CA VAL A 32 33.52 16.59 18.43
C VAL A 32 32.79 15.24 18.42
N PRO A 33 31.56 15.12 18.92
CA PRO A 33 30.81 13.88 18.82
C PRO A 33 30.52 13.53 17.36
N GLY A 34 30.58 12.24 17.04
CA GLY A 34 30.05 11.68 15.80
C GLY A 34 28.59 11.32 16.01
N ILE A 35 27.75 11.70 15.04
CA ILE A 35 26.32 11.39 15.07
C ILE A 35 25.92 10.61 13.82
N THR A 36 25.06 9.62 14.02
CA THR A 36 24.36 8.90 12.95
C THR A 36 23.02 9.57 12.69
N LEU A 37 22.79 9.98 11.44
CA LEU A 37 21.50 10.52 11.00
C LEU A 37 20.78 9.46 10.17
N THR A 38 19.66 8.96 10.69
CA THR A 38 18.81 7.98 10.00
C THR A 38 17.62 8.66 9.35
N ILE A 39 17.43 8.46 8.05
CA ILE A 39 16.29 9.00 7.31
C ILE A 39 15.30 7.86 7.06
N GLY A 40 14.12 7.97 7.67
CA GLY A 40 12.98 7.09 7.41
C GLY A 40 12.38 7.42 6.05
N MET A 41 12.40 6.47 5.11
CA MET A 41 11.84 6.59 3.77
C MET A 41 10.52 5.80 3.72
N PHE A 42 9.39 6.48 3.53
CA PHE A 42 8.06 5.90 3.60
C PHE A 42 7.37 5.95 2.22
N PHE A 43 7.35 4.84 1.50
CA PHE A 43 6.76 4.72 0.16
C PHE A 43 5.35 4.12 0.21
N ASP A 44 4.32 4.95 0.01
CA ASP A 44 2.93 4.51 0.13
C ASP A 44 2.43 3.68 -1.07
N GLY A 45 1.33 2.94 -0.86
CA GLY A 45 0.68 2.14 -1.88
C GLY A 45 -0.05 2.99 -2.93
N THR A 46 -0.24 2.44 -4.13
CA THR A 46 -0.88 3.15 -5.25
C THR A 46 -2.28 3.63 -4.92
N GLY A 47 -2.59 4.85 -5.37
CA GLY A 47 -3.88 5.48 -5.11
C GLY A 47 -4.00 6.00 -3.68
N ASN A 48 -3.05 5.69 -2.78
CA ASN A 48 -3.05 6.27 -1.45
C ASN A 48 -2.41 7.66 -1.47
N ASN A 49 -3.23 8.65 -1.12
CA ASN A 49 -2.82 10.04 -0.96
C ASN A 49 -3.29 10.56 0.39
N SER A 50 -2.36 10.69 1.33
CA SER A 50 -2.67 11.14 2.69
C SER A 50 -3.20 12.58 2.73
N PHE A 51 -2.76 13.44 1.82
CA PHE A 51 -3.23 14.82 1.74
C PHE A 51 -4.69 14.90 1.25
N ASN A 52 -5.04 14.11 0.23
CA ASN A 52 -6.41 14.03 -0.28
C ASN A 52 -7.36 13.41 0.76
N THR A 53 -6.88 12.39 1.48
CA THR A 53 -7.61 11.78 2.61
C THR A 53 -7.85 12.79 3.73
N GLN A 54 -6.84 13.58 4.09
CA GLN A 54 -6.94 14.60 5.14
C GLN A 54 -7.92 15.72 4.76
N ASN A 55 -7.85 16.24 3.53
CA ASN A 55 -8.76 17.29 3.07
C ASN A 55 -10.23 16.80 3.05
N ARG A 56 -10.47 15.55 2.62
CA ARG A 56 -11.80 14.93 2.68
C ARG A 56 -12.37 14.92 4.11
N ILE A 57 -11.55 14.50 5.08
CA ILE A 57 -11.96 14.35 6.48
C ILE A 57 -12.22 15.72 7.12
N LEU A 58 -11.33 16.70 6.89
CA LEU A 58 -11.41 18.02 7.51
C LEU A 58 -12.55 18.89 6.93
N GLU A 59 -12.86 18.76 5.64
CA GLU A 59 -13.89 19.58 4.97
C GLU A 59 -15.31 18.99 5.05
N SER A 60 -15.52 18.01 5.94
CA SER A 60 -16.83 17.42 6.25
C SER A 60 -17.57 16.88 5.01
N CYS A 61 -16.85 16.27 4.08
CA CYS A 61 -17.45 15.55 2.96
C CYS A 61 -18.12 14.23 3.36
N SER A 62 -18.08 13.86 4.65
CA SER A 62 -18.59 12.58 5.14
C SER A 62 -19.55 12.75 6.33
N HIS A 63 -20.83 12.55 6.07
CA HIS A 63 -21.82 12.09 7.06
C HIS A 63 -22.24 10.65 6.73
N LEU A 64 -21.28 9.73 6.61
CA LEU A 64 -21.57 8.36 6.19
C LEU A 64 -21.05 7.37 7.23
N ASP A 65 -21.97 6.76 7.97
CA ASP A 65 -21.73 5.67 8.92
C ASP A 65 -21.11 4.41 8.27
N VAL A 66 -20.91 4.39 6.94
CA VAL A 66 -20.38 3.27 6.14
C VAL A 66 -19.77 3.76 4.79
N GLY A 67 -18.45 3.67 4.63
CA GLY A 67 -17.71 3.79 3.36
C GLY A 67 -17.88 5.09 2.56
N MET A 68 -17.26 5.15 1.38
CA MET A 68 -17.46 6.22 0.38
C MET A 68 -17.71 5.60 -0.99
N LYS A 69 -18.80 5.97 -1.65
CA LYS A 69 -19.06 5.55 -3.03
C LYS A 69 -18.30 6.43 -4.02
N PRO A 70 -18.02 5.96 -5.25
CA PRO A 70 -17.40 6.79 -6.29
C PRO A 70 -18.15 8.10 -6.54
N GLU A 71 -19.48 8.09 -6.51
CA GLU A 71 -20.30 9.28 -6.72
C GLU A 71 -20.15 10.30 -5.57
N ASP A 72 -20.03 9.81 -4.33
CA ASP A 72 -19.82 10.64 -3.14
C ASP A 72 -18.41 11.26 -3.14
N ALA A 73 -17.41 10.50 -3.60
CA ALA A 73 -16.04 10.98 -3.77
C ALA A 73 -15.95 12.07 -4.85
N GLU A 74 -16.60 11.86 -6.01
CA GLU A 74 -16.64 12.85 -7.09
C GLU A 74 -17.39 14.13 -6.66
N ALA A 75 -18.52 13.99 -5.95
CA ALA A 75 -19.27 15.12 -5.41
C ALA A 75 -18.48 15.92 -4.36
N CYS A 76 -17.77 15.22 -3.45
CA CYS A 76 -16.87 15.86 -2.50
C CYS A 76 -15.80 16.66 -3.24
N ALA A 77 -15.14 16.02 -4.19
CA ALA A 77 -13.96 16.61 -4.79
C ALA A 77 -14.31 17.77 -5.76
N LYS A 78 -15.53 17.78 -6.34
CA LYS A 78 -16.15 18.96 -6.96
C LYS A 78 -16.42 20.09 -5.95
N LYS A 79 -16.94 19.79 -4.75
CA LYS A 79 -17.18 20.78 -3.69
C LYS A 79 -15.89 21.47 -3.24
N LEU A 80 -14.77 20.76 -3.27
CA LEU A 80 -13.42 21.27 -2.97
C LEU A 80 -12.82 22.14 -4.08
N GLY A 81 -13.51 22.34 -5.22
CA GLY A 81 -13.04 23.16 -6.33
C GLY A 81 -11.88 22.57 -7.14
N ILE A 82 -11.65 21.26 -7.03
CA ILE A 82 -10.56 20.55 -7.70
C ILE A 82 -11.08 20.02 -9.04
N LYS A 83 -10.37 20.28 -10.15
CA LYS A 83 -10.68 19.67 -11.45
C LYS A 83 -10.21 18.23 -11.46
N ILE A 84 -11.12 17.28 -11.66
CA ILE A 84 -10.86 15.86 -11.48
C ILE A 84 -11.43 15.06 -12.65
N ASP A 85 -10.60 14.19 -13.22
CA ASP A 85 -11.02 13.16 -14.18
C ASP A 85 -11.40 11.84 -13.48
N ASN A 86 -10.83 11.57 -12.29
CA ASN A 86 -11.14 10.42 -11.42
C ASN A 86 -10.79 10.70 -9.93
N ALA A 87 -11.66 10.33 -8.98
CA ALA A 87 -11.52 10.62 -7.54
C ALA A 87 -11.01 9.41 -6.72
N GLY A 88 -10.25 8.50 -7.34
CA GLY A 88 -9.86 7.21 -6.74
C GLY A 88 -9.13 7.35 -5.41
N SER A 89 -8.21 8.31 -5.29
CA SER A 89 -7.45 8.56 -4.06
C SER A 89 -8.26 9.22 -2.93
N TYR A 90 -9.45 9.74 -3.23
CA TYR A 90 -10.39 10.27 -2.24
C TYR A 90 -11.28 9.17 -1.63
N ILE A 91 -11.38 8.00 -2.28
CA ILE A 91 -12.21 6.88 -1.81
C ILE A 91 -11.53 6.14 -0.65
N GLY A 92 -10.19 6.06 -0.66
CA GLY A 92 -9.42 5.32 0.34
C GLY A 92 -9.28 6.01 1.70
N TYR A 93 -8.52 5.37 2.57
CA TYR A 93 -8.12 5.86 3.88
C TYR A 93 -6.59 5.78 4.06
N TYR A 94 -6.09 6.19 5.23
CA TYR A 94 -4.67 6.12 5.53
C TYR A 94 -4.16 4.67 5.53
N SER A 95 -3.00 4.46 4.90
CA SER A 95 -2.25 3.20 4.98
C SER A 95 -1.45 3.11 6.29
N ASN A 96 -0.88 1.93 6.53
CA ASN A 96 0.11 1.73 7.57
C ASN A 96 1.43 2.45 7.27
N ILE A 97 1.73 2.80 6.02
CA ILE A 97 2.89 3.65 5.70
C ILE A 97 2.68 5.06 6.22
N HIS A 98 1.47 5.61 6.06
CA HIS A 98 1.09 6.87 6.69
C HIS A 98 1.24 6.80 8.22
N TRP A 99 0.67 5.77 8.85
CA TRP A 99 0.73 5.64 10.32
C TRP A 99 2.15 5.42 10.85
N LEU A 100 2.97 4.62 10.16
CA LEU A 100 4.38 4.46 10.51
C LEU A 100 5.13 5.79 10.40
N ASN A 101 4.92 6.56 9.33
CA ASN A 101 5.54 7.88 9.18
C ASN A 101 5.11 8.86 10.29
N THR A 102 3.83 8.86 10.65
CA THR A 102 3.30 9.70 11.74
C THR A 102 3.87 9.31 13.10
N LEU A 103 4.07 8.00 13.33
CA LEU A 103 4.64 7.49 14.58
C LEU A 103 6.17 7.58 14.60
N TYR A 104 6.85 7.68 13.46
CA TYR A 104 8.31 7.70 13.40
C TYR A 104 8.87 8.93 14.13
N ALA A 105 9.69 8.69 15.15
CA ALA A 105 10.25 9.78 15.93
C ALA A 105 11.22 10.59 15.07
N THR A 106 11.07 11.92 15.09
CA THR A 106 11.99 12.85 14.42
C THR A 106 12.71 13.71 15.45
N ASN A 107 14.00 13.92 15.26
CA ASN A 107 14.82 14.79 16.09
C ASN A 107 15.22 16.02 15.29
N ASP A 108 14.81 17.18 15.77
CA ASP A 108 15.16 18.47 15.18
C ASP A 108 16.43 19.06 15.79
N GLU A 109 16.73 18.75 17.05
CA GLU A 109 17.82 19.35 17.82
C GLU A 109 18.83 18.31 18.31
N VAL A 110 20.12 18.68 18.26
CA VAL A 110 21.25 17.90 18.77
C VAL A 110 21.37 18.11 20.27
N VAL A 111 21.05 17.04 21.02
CA VAL A 111 21.17 16.99 22.47
C VAL A 111 22.51 16.37 22.90
N GLU A 112 23.11 16.91 23.96
CA GLU A 112 24.36 16.37 24.52
C GLU A 112 24.21 14.89 24.95
N GLY A 113 25.19 14.07 24.59
CA GLY A 113 25.22 12.63 24.90
C GLY A 113 24.41 11.74 23.94
N GLN A 114 23.59 12.31 23.06
CA GLN A 114 22.87 11.56 22.03
C GLN A 114 23.73 11.43 20.76
N THR A 115 23.75 10.23 20.16
CA THR A 115 24.56 9.93 18.97
C THR A 115 23.73 9.45 17.78
N ALA A 116 22.43 9.21 17.96
CA ALA A 116 21.53 8.77 16.89
C ALA A 116 20.36 9.75 16.75
N TYR A 117 20.10 10.19 15.52
CA TYR A 117 19.04 11.14 15.20
C TYR A 117 18.23 10.62 14.03
N GLN A 118 16.93 10.94 14.03
CA GLN A 118 16.01 10.48 13.00
C GLN A 118 15.28 11.63 12.30
N ARG A 119 15.07 11.47 11.01
CA ARG A 119 14.24 12.35 10.16
C ARG A 119 13.40 11.49 9.23
N ALA A 120 12.34 12.03 8.64
CA ALA A 120 11.44 11.27 7.79
C ALA A 120 11.19 11.95 6.44
N VAL A 121 11.04 11.11 5.42
CA VAL A 121 10.58 11.45 4.07
C VAL A 121 9.38 10.56 3.79
N TYR A 122 8.26 11.18 3.42
CA TYR A 122 7.06 10.46 3.01
C TYR A 122 6.81 10.70 1.52
N VAL A 123 6.69 9.61 0.77
CA VAL A 123 6.49 9.58 -0.67
C VAL A 123 5.08 9.03 -0.94
N GLN A 124 4.26 9.83 -1.62
CA GLN A 124 2.88 9.46 -1.94
C GLN A 124 2.82 8.25 -2.86
N GLY A 125 1.67 7.56 -2.86
CA GLY A 125 1.43 6.42 -3.72
C GLY A 125 1.59 6.72 -5.21
N ILE A 126 2.08 5.73 -5.98
CA ILE A 126 2.09 5.79 -7.45
C ILE A 126 0.69 6.16 -7.96
N GLY A 127 0.60 7.01 -8.99
CA GLY A 127 -0.66 7.46 -9.58
C GLY A 127 -1.35 8.60 -8.81
N THR A 128 -0.71 9.17 -7.80
CA THR A 128 -1.21 10.32 -7.05
C THR A 128 -0.15 11.41 -6.92
N ASP A 129 -0.59 12.67 -6.94
CA ASP A 129 0.23 13.87 -6.73
C ASP A 129 -0.32 14.70 -5.57
N LYS A 130 0.57 15.37 -4.83
CA LYS A 130 0.18 16.19 -3.68
C LYS A 130 -0.71 17.37 -4.12
N GLY A 131 -1.96 17.38 -3.65
CA GLY A 131 -2.89 18.50 -3.85
C GLY A 131 -3.43 18.67 -5.27
N ASN A 132 -3.17 17.71 -6.16
CA ASN A 132 -3.72 17.67 -7.52
C ASN A 132 -4.65 16.46 -7.69
N GLY A 133 -5.54 16.50 -8.69
CA GLY A 133 -6.38 15.36 -9.06
C GLY A 133 -5.55 14.18 -9.57
N ASP A 134 -6.06 12.96 -9.39
CA ASP A 134 -5.38 11.74 -9.86
C ASP A 134 -5.20 11.80 -11.39
N SER A 135 -3.99 11.52 -11.88
CA SER A 135 -3.70 11.59 -13.31
C SER A 135 -4.27 10.36 -14.05
N SER A 136 -5.29 10.58 -14.87
CA SER A 136 -6.00 9.59 -15.70
C SER A 136 -5.09 8.85 -16.70
N ILE A 137 -4.00 9.49 -17.15
CA ILE A 137 -2.96 8.88 -18.01
C ILE A 137 -2.20 7.75 -17.30
N SER A 138 -2.10 7.76 -15.96
CA SER A 138 -1.35 6.74 -15.21
C SER A 138 -2.13 5.43 -15.01
N MET A 139 -3.47 5.47 -14.95
CA MET A 139 -4.29 4.31 -14.58
C MET A 139 -4.75 3.46 -15.78
N GLY A 140 -4.94 4.05 -16.96
CA GLY A 140 -5.57 3.37 -18.12
C GLY A 140 -4.70 3.21 -19.38
N THR A 141 -3.56 3.88 -19.50
CA THR A 141 -2.74 3.86 -20.73
C THR A 141 -1.25 3.80 -20.43
N GLY A 142 -0.76 2.64 -19.98
CA GLY A 142 0.68 2.35 -19.90
C GLY A 142 1.55 3.21 -18.96
N GLY A 143 0.99 4.19 -18.24
CA GLY A 143 1.68 4.93 -17.17
C GLY A 143 1.89 4.11 -15.88
N TRP A 144 1.43 2.86 -15.85
CA TRP A 144 1.72 1.89 -14.79
C TRP A 144 3.22 1.54 -14.67
N PHE A 145 4.01 1.75 -15.73
CA PHE A 145 5.31 1.09 -15.90
C PHE A 145 6.53 1.86 -15.37
N TYR A 146 6.44 3.17 -15.13
CA TYR A 146 7.56 4.01 -14.62
C TYR A 146 7.43 4.43 -13.15
N GLY A 147 6.25 4.24 -12.54
CA GLY A 147 5.94 4.80 -11.23
C GLY A 147 6.82 4.31 -10.07
N VAL A 148 7.40 3.10 -10.15
CA VAL A 148 8.27 2.57 -9.07
C VAL A 148 9.61 3.32 -9.04
N VAL A 149 10.24 3.50 -10.19
CA VAL A 149 11.50 4.24 -10.32
C VAL A 149 11.26 5.72 -10.04
N ASP A 150 10.19 6.30 -10.60
CA ASP A 150 9.83 7.70 -10.40
C ASP A 150 9.60 8.03 -8.92
N LYS A 151 8.89 7.16 -8.17
CA LYS A 151 8.70 7.35 -6.73
C LYS A 151 9.99 7.18 -5.94
N SER A 152 10.88 6.27 -6.36
CA SER A 152 12.22 6.21 -5.79
C SER A 152 12.98 7.52 -6.02
N ASP A 153 12.93 8.11 -7.22
CA ASP A 153 13.57 9.38 -7.54
C ASP A 153 12.95 10.57 -6.79
N GLU A 154 11.62 10.60 -6.64
CA GLU A 154 10.91 11.57 -5.79
C GLU A 154 11.45 11.51 -4.35
N GLY A 155 11.54 10.31 -3.78
CA GLY A 155 12.12 10.09 -2.45
C GLY A 155 13.56 10.59 -2.36
N VAL A 156 14.41 10.29 -3.36
CA VAL A 156 15.80 10.77 -3.41
C VAL A 156 15.88 12.30 -3.42
N GLY A 157 14.98 12.96 -4.17
CA GLY A 157 14.90 14.42 -4.21
C GLY A 157 14.64 15.08 -2.84
N LEU A 158 13.93 14.38 -1.95
CA LEU A 158 13.56 14.87 -0.62
C LEU A 158 14.63 14.62 0.46
N ILE A 159 15.62 13.76 0.21
CA ILE A 159 16.72 13.47 1.15
C ILE A 159 17.50 14.75 1.49
N ALA A 160 17.85 15.52 0.46
CA ALA A 160 18.65 16.74 0.61
C ALA A 160 17.96 17.77 1.52
N GLU A 161 16.63 17.87 1.44
CA GLU A 161 15.83 18.77 2.27
C GLU A 161 15.90 18.38 3.74
N GLN A 162 15.76 17.08 4.06
CA GLN A 162 15.77 16.63 5.45
C GLN A 162 17.13 16.80 6.11
N ILE A 163 18.22 16.51 5.40
CA ILE A 163 19.58 16.74 5.90
C ILE A 163 19.82 18.24 6.07
N SER A 164 19.53 19.05 5.05
CA SER A 164 19.69 20.51 5.12
C SER A 164 18.94 21.12 6.30
N LYS A 165 17.68 20.70 6.51
CA LYS A 165 16.84 21.19 7.60
C LYS A 165 17.42 20.81 8.96
N PHE A 166 17.88 19.55 9.13
CA PHE A 166 18.54 19.13 10.37
C PHE A 166 19.80 19.96 10.65
N LEU A 167 20.65 20.18 9.65
CA LEU A 167 21.86 20.99 9.81
C LEU A 167 21.55 22.47 10.08
N ALA A 168 20.51 23.02 9.46
CA ALA A 168 20.09 24.40 9.66
C ALA A 168 19.56 24.65 11.09
N LEU A 169 18.81 23.70 11.65
CA LEU A 169 18.31 23.77 13.03
C LEU A 169 19.43 23.65 14.07
N ASN A 170 20.57 23.07 13.69
CA ASN A 170 21.72 22.83 14.58
C ASN A 170 22.95 23.66 14.19
N GLN A 171 22.70 24.84 13.62
CA GLN A 171 23.77 25.81 13.32
C GLN A 171 24.49 26.24 14.60
N GLY A 172 25.82 26.34 14.54
CA GLY A 172 26.65 26.72 15.68
C GLY A 172 27.04 25.57 16.62
N LEU A 173 26.46 24.38 16.47
CA LEU A 173 26.86 23.19 17.22
C LEU A 173 27.99 22.44 16.51
N ASN A 174 28.93 21.94 17.30
CA ASN A 174 30.11 21.21 16.82
C ASN A 174 29.87 19.70 16.91
N PHE A 175 29.64 19.07 15.77
CA PHE A 175 29.48 17.61 15.64
C PHE A 175 29.94 17.16 14.25
N ALA A 176 30.23 15.87 14.09
CA ALA A 176 30.48 15.25 12.79
C ALA A 176 29.32 14.34 12.40
N ILE A 177 29.00 14.26 11.11
CA ILE A 177 28.10 13.23 10.60
C ILE A 177 28.94 11.96 10.43
N GLU A 178 28.83 11.04 11.39
CA GLU A 178 29.50 9.74 11.32
C GLU A 178 29.01 8.97 10.09
N LYS A 179 27.68 8.87 9.91
CA LYS A 179 27.08 8.22 8.74
C LYS A 179 25.63 8.63 8.54
N ILE A 180 25.18 8.49 7.29
CA ILE A 180 23.77 8.52 6.94
C ILE A 180 23.24 7.07 6.85
N GLN A 181 22.15 6.80 7.55
CA GLN A 181 21.44 5.52 7.48
C GLN A 181 20.02 5.71 6.93
N PHE A 182 19.40 4.64 6.46
CA PHE A 182 18.01 4.61 6.02
C PHE A 182 17.21 3.53 6.74
N ASP A 183 16.02 3.88 7.21
CA ASP A 183 14.95 2.91 7.46
C ASP A 183 13.93 3.06 6.35
N VAL A 184 13.65 2.00 5.62
CA VAL A 184 12.85 2.06 4.40
C VAL A 184 11.60 1.23 4.58
N PHE A 185 10.45 1.84 4.35
CA PHE A 185 9.14 1.21 4.48
C PHE A 185 8.39 1.34 3.18
N GLY A 186 7.66 0.29 2.79
CA GLY A 186 6.77 0.40 1.64
C GLY A 186 5.60 -0.56 1.66
N PHE A 187 4.49 -0.15 1.05
CA PHE A 187 3.29 -0.97 0.88
C PHE A 187 2.98 -1.18 -0.61
N SER A 188 2.64 -2.41 -1.00
CA SER A 188 2.20 -2.72 -2.36
C SER A 188 3.29 -2.39 -3.40
N ARG A 189 3.01 -1.51 -4.36
CA ARG A 189 4.01 -0.95 -5.27
C ARG A 189 4.98 0.02 -4.60
N GLY A 190 4.59 0.68 -3.51
CA GLY A 190 5.52 1.39 -2.63
C GLY A 190 6.53 0.44 -1.99
N ALA A 191 6.16 -0.82 -1.73
CA ALA A 191 7.10 -1.84 -1.28
C ALA A 191 8.09 -2.24 -2.40
N ALA A 192 7.64 -2.25 -3.66
CA ALA A 192 8.53 -2.43 -4.81
C ALA A 192 9.50 -1.24 -4.94
N ALA A 193 9.03 0.00 -4.74
CA ALA A 193 9.88 1.20 -4.71
C ALA A 193 10.87 1.18 -3.55
N ALA A 194 10.45 0.71 -2.38
CA ALA A 194 11.33 0.50 -1.23
C ALA A 194 12.45 -0.50 -1.53
N ARG A 195 12.12 -1.66 -2.13
CA ARG A 195 13.11 -2.66 -2.58
C ARG A 195 14.07 -2.08 -3.62
N HIS A 196 13.55 -1.34 -4.58
CA HIS A 196 14.38 -0.68 -5.59
C HIS A 196 15.31 0.38 -4.98
N PHE A 197 14.79 1.21 -4.08
CA PHE A 197 15.55 2.23 -3.38
C PHE A 197 16.73 1.64 -2.58
N VAL A 198 16.51 0.56 -1.82
CA VAL A 198 17.62 -0.06 -1.07
C VAL A 198 18.67 -0.69 -1.97
N ASN A 199 18.29 -1.19 -3.15
CA ASN A 199 19.25 -1.64 -4.16
C ASN A 199 20.08 -0.47 -4.69
N ARG A 200 19.47 0.69 -4.93
CA ARG A 200 20.20 1.91 -5.30
C ARG A 200 21.18 2.34 -4.21
N VAL A 201 20.77 2.30 -2.94
CA VAL A 201 21.67 2.56 -1.80
C VAL A 201 22.85 1.58 -1.80
N ARG A 202 22.58 0.27 -1.90
CA ARG A 202 23.60 -0.78 -1.93
C ARG A 202 24.56 -0.63 -3.11
N ASN A 203 24.04 -0.31 -4.28
CA ASN A 203 24.78 -0.16 -5.53
C ASN A 203 25.47 1.22 -5.65
N ASN A 204 25.49 1.99 -4.56
CA ASN A 204 26.15 3.30 -4.46
C ASN A 204 25.67 4.28 -5.56
N ASP A 205 24.35 4.38 -5.74
CA ASP A 205 23.71 5.23 -6.74
C ASP A 205 24.17 6.70 -6.66
N LYS A 206 24.48 7.29 -7.83
CA LYS A 206 25.03 8.65 -7.92
C LYS A 206 24.03 9.73 -7.53
N ALA A 207 22.73 9.54 -7.80
CA ALA A 207 21.70 10.52 -7.43
C ALA A 207 21.53 10.58 -5.91
N ILE A 208 21.59 9.42 -5.23
CA ILE A 208 21.58 9.37 -3.75
C ILE A 208 22.80 10.07 -3.17
N GLN A 209 23.99 9.80 -3.70
CA GLN A 209 25.22 10.51 -3.29
C GLN A 209 25.07 12.03 -3.45
N GLN A 210 24.59 12.47 -4.61
CA GLN A 210 24.38 13.89 -4.89
C GLN A 210 23.35 14.52 -3.95
N ALA A 211 22.25 13.82 -3.64
CA ALA A 211 21.24 14.29 -2.69
C ALA A 211 21.83 14.45 -1.29
N ILE A 212 22.62 13.48 -0.82
CA ILE A 212 23.31 13.55 0.47
C ILE A 212 24.33 14.70 0.47
N THR A 213 25.21 14.78 -0.52
CA THR A 213 26.21 15.86 -0.64
C THR A 213 25.56 17.24 -0.68
N LYS A 214 24.47 17.39 -1.45
CA LYS A 214 23.69 18.63 -1.50
C LYS A 214 23.11 18.98 -0.13
N GLY A 215 22.51 17.99 0.54
CA GLY A 215 21.94 18.15 1.88
C GLY A 215 22.97 18.52 2.94
N LEU A 216 24.19 18.00 2.83
CA LEU A 216 25.29 18.29 3.74
C LEU A 216 25.86 19.71 3.60
N GLY A 217 25.58 20.41 2.49
CA GLY A 217 25.95 21.81 2.31
C GLY A 217 27.45 22.09 2.43
N GLY A 218 28.30 21.15 2.00
CA GLY A 218 29.76 21.24 2.12
C GLY A 218 30.35 20.61 3.40
N ARG A 219 29.52 20.10 4.33
CA ARG A 219 30.00 19.24 5.42
C ARG A 219 30.37 17.85 4.91
N ASN A 220 31.36 17.23 5.54
CA ASN A 220 31.71 15.84 5.27
C ASN A 220 30.83 14.87 6.07
N GLN A 221 30.59 13.69 5.52
CA GLN A 221 30.17 12.50 6.27
C GLN A 221 31.27 11.43 6.23
N HIS A 222 31.31 10.56 7.22
CA HIS A 222 32.34 9.51 7.34
C HIS A 222 31.84 8.10 6.95
N GLY A 223 30.57 7.98 6.57
CA GLY A 223 29.94 6.73 6.15
C GLY A 223 30.06 6.46 4.65
N LYS A 224 29.28 5.48 4.17
CA LYS A 224 29.17 5.18 2.73
C LYS A 224 28.60 6.39 1.99
N PRO A 225 29.11 6.74 0.79
CA PRO A 225 28.65 7.92 0.04
C PRO A 225 27.14 7.97 -0.20
N ALA A 226 26.53 6.83 -0.54
CA ALA A 226 25.09 6.68 -0.72
C ALA A 226 24.33 6.29 0.56
N GLY A 227 24.99 6.28 1.72
CA GLY A 227 24.44 5.80 2.99
C GLY A 227 24.36 4.28 3.11
N GLU A 228 23.66 3.80 4.14
CA GLU A 228 23.43 2.36 4.37
C GLU A 228 22.02 2.09 4.91
N THR A 229 21.44 0.95 4.58
CA THR A 229 20.10 0.58 5.05
C THR A 229 20.17 -0.16 6.38
N ARG A 230 19.51 0.37 7.41
CA ARG A 230 19.32 -0.29 8.70
C ARG A 230 18.15 -1.27 8.62
N PHE A 231 16.96 -0.77 8.31
CA PHE A 231 15.75 -1.60 8.25
C PHE A 231 15.04 -1.48 6.90
N LEU A 232 14.52 -2.60 6.37
CA LEU A 232 13.57 -2.64 5.26
C LEU A 232 12.27 -3.33 5.70
N GLY A 233 11.21 -2.55 5.90
CA GLY A 233 9.88 -3.02 6.29
C GLY A 233 8.88 -3.02 5.14
N LEU A 234 8.44 -4.19 4.70
CA LEU A 234 7.57 -4.34 3.55
C LEU A 234 6.17 -4.81 3.95
N PHE A 235 5.15 -4.17 3.40
CA PHE A 235 3.78 -4.69 3.39
C PHE A 235 3.45 -5.17 1.99
N ASP A 236 3.29 -6.49 1.87
CA ASP A 236 2.64 -7.16 0.74
C ASP A 236 3.08 -6.68 -0.65
N THR A 237 4.35 -6.94 -1.00
CA THR A 237 4.94 -6.38 -2.23
C THR A 237 4.24 -6.86 -3.48
N VAL A 238 3.77 -5.90 -4.29
CA VAL A 238 3.20 -6.11 -5.63
C VAL A 238 3.94 -5.19 -6.58
N CYS A 239 4.68 -5.73 -7.55
CA CYS A 239 5.44 -4.91 -8.49
C CYS A 239 4.66 -4.62 -9.79
N ALA A 240 3.94 -5.61 -10.32
CA ALA A 240 3.01 -5.48 -11.44
C ALA A 240 3.52 -4.57 -12.59
N VAL A 241 4.71 -4.85 -13.12
CA VAL A 241 5.23 -4.17 -14.33
C VAL A 241 4.86 -5.00 -15.56
N GLY A 242 3.76 -4.64 -16.23
CA GLY A 242 3.48 -5.13 -17.58
C GLY A 242 4.43 -4.49 -18.60
N THR A 243 4.66 -5.12 -19.75
CA THR A 243 5.37 -4.49 -20.87
C THR A 243 4.53 -4.60 -22.13
N VAL A 244 4.72 -3.69 -23.09
CA VAL A 244 4.07 -3.80 -24.40
C VAL A 244 4.45 -5.14 -25.08
N SER A 245 5.65 -5.64 -24.80
CA SER A 245 6.14 -6.95 -25.25
C SER A 245 5.46 -8.17 -24.61
N ASN A 246 4.77 -8.02 -23.47
CA ASN A 246 4.03 -9.11 -22.81
C ASN A 246 2.49 -8.92 -22.86
N LEU A 247 1.98 -8.10 -23.78
CA LEU A 247 0.55 -7.76 -23.91
C LEU A 247 -0.05 -7.15 -22.63
N PHE A 248 0.74 -6.39 -21.86
CA PHE A 248 0.31 -5.77 -20.60
C PHE A 248 0.01 -6.77 -19.47
N ASP A 249 0.63 -7.94 -19.49
CA ASP A 249 0.50 -8.91 -18.40
C ASP A 249 1.25 -8.46 -17.15
N VAL A 250 0.52 -7.78 -16.25
CA VAL A 250 0.96 -7.41 -14.90
C VAL A 250 1.07 -8.61 -13.96
N HIS A 251 0.63 -9.78 -14.40
CA HIS A 251 0.69 -11.01 -13.61
C HIS A 251 2.10 -11.61 -13.58
N SER A 252 2.98 -11.25 -14.52
CA SER A 252 4.31 -11.86 -14.66
C SER A 252 5.31 -11.42 -13.57
N GLY A 253 6.25 -12.29 -13.21
CA GLY A 253 7.33 -12.00 -12.25
C GLY A 253 8.49 -11.17 -12.82
N VAL A 254 8.46 -10.82 -14.11
CA VAL A 254 9.53 -10.06 -14.77
C VAL A 254 9.21 -8.58 -14.70
N ASN A 255 10.07 -7.79 -14.03
CA ASN A 255 9.87 -6.35 -13.83
C ASN A 255 11.06 -5.56 -14.41
N PRO A 256 11.08 -5.26 -15.73
CA PRO A 256 12.21 -4.58 -16.35
C PRO A 256 12.43 -3.19 -15.78
N GLY A 257 13.68 -2.85 -15.45
CA GLY A 257 14.03 -1.54 -14.89
C GLY A 257 13.75 -1.38 -13.39
N VAL A 258 13.14 -2.38 -12.74
CA VAL A 258 12.92 -2.38 -11.29
C VAL A 258 13.72 -3.49 -10.63
N GLU A 259 14.64 -3.12 -9.76
CA GLU A 259 15.49 -4.06 -9.03
C GLU A 259 14.82 -4.48 -7.71
N LEU A 260 14.32 -5.71 -7.68
CA LEU A 260 13.60 -6.27 -6.52
C LEU A 260 14.43 -7.25 -5.70
N ASP A 261 15.59 -7.69 -6.19
CA ASP A 261 16.44 -8.65 -5.47
C ASP A 261 16.87 -8.09 -4.11
N LEU A 262 17.00 -8.94 -3.10
CA LEU A 262 17.37 -8.56 -1.75
C LEU A 262 18.52 -9.46 -1.29
N PRO A 263 19.76 -9.22 -1.76
CA PRO A 263 20.92 -9.99 -1.33
C PRO A 263 21.19 -9.81 0.18
N PRO A 264 21.93 -10.72 0.84
CA PRO A 264 22.13 -10.71 2.29
C PRO A 264 22.73 -9.41 2.89
N ASP A 265 23.41 -8.60 2.08
CA ASP A 265 24.02 -7.32 2.46
C ASP A 265 23.16 -6.09 2.11
N ILE A 266 21.90 -6.28 1.69
CA ILE A 266 21.00 -5.19 1.27
C ILE A 266 20.60 -4.25 2.42
N ALA A 267 20.44 -4.79 3.63
CA ALA A 267 20.04 -4.08 4.84
C ALA A 267 20.46 -4.88 6.07
N GLN A 268 20.57 -4.22 7.23
CA GLN A 268 20.89 -4.93 8.50
C GLN A 268 19.74 -5.86 8.91
N LYS A 269 18.49 -5.45 8.67
CA LYS A 269 17.28 -6.24 8.92
C LYS A 269 16.25 -6.00 7.82
N VAL A 270 15.62 -7.07 7.35
CA VAL A 270 14.48 -7.02 6.42
C VAL A 270 13.33 -7.81 7.02
N PHE A 271 12.12 -7.29 6.89
CA PHE A 271 10.91 -8.00 7.31
C PHE A 271 9.73 -7.65 6.40
N GLN A 272 8.98 -8.68 5.97
CA GLN A 272 7.78 -8.50 5.18
C GLN A 272 6.56 -9.13 5.84
N ILE A 273 5.43 -8.42 5.80
CA ILE A 273 4.11 -8.97 6.13
C ILE A 273 3.35 -9.20 4.82
N THR A 274 2.73 -10.36 4.65
CA THR A 274 1.97 -10.72 3.44
C THR A 274 0.52 -11.07 3.74
N ALA A 275 -0.35 -10.83 2.76
CA ALA A 275 -1.79 -11.07 2.87
C ALA A 275 -2.16 -12.51 2.52
N MET A 276 -2.69 -13.27 3.50
CA MET A 276 -3.14 -14.66 3.31
C MET A 276 -4.41 -14.79 2.46
N HIS A 277 -5.28 -13.79 2.47
CA HIS A 277 -6.60 -13.84 1.81
C HIS A 277 -6.66 -12.95 0.57
N GLU A 278 -5.53 -12.34 0.17
CA GLU A 278 -5.42 -11.68 -1.13
C GLU A 278 -5.36 -12.74 -2.23
N CYS A 279 -6.28 -12.68 -3.19
CA CYS A 279 -6.38 -13.67 -4.25
C CYS A 279 -6.73 -13.04 -5.61
N ARG A 280 -6.63 -11.71 -5.77
CA ARG A 280 -6.85 -11.05 -7.06
C ARG A 280 -5.76 -11.39 -8.06
N TYR A 281 -6.16 -11.52 -9.32
CA TYR A 281 -5.26 -11.78 -10.44
C TYR A 281 -4.15 -10.72 -10.59
N ASN A 282 -4.49 -9.45 -10.38
CA ASN A 282 -3.58 -8.31 -10.57
C ASN A 282 -2.66 -8.02 -9.37
N PHE A 283 -2.80 -8.76 -8.27
CA PHE A 283 -2.08 -8.51 -7.01
C PHE A 283 -1.11 -9.65 -6.68
N SER A 284 -0.34 -10.11 -7.65
CA SER A 284 0.66 -11.16 -7.44
C SER A 284 1.73 -10.74 -6.42
N LEU A 285 1.98 -11.60 -5.44
CA LEU A 285 2.95 -11.36 -4.39
C LEU A 285 4.37 -11.51 -4.94
N ASN A 286 5.26 -10.59 -4.60
CA ASN A 286 6.72 -10.78 -4.72
C ASN A 286 7.25 -11.12 -3.32
N SER A 287 7.38 -12.42 -3.04
CA SER A 287 7.79 -12.95 -1.74
C SER A 287 9.29 -12.82 -1.53
N ILE A 288 9.68 -12.66 -0.27
CA ILE A 288 11.08 -12.64 0.19
C ILE A 288 11.42 -13.84 1.07
N LYS A 289 10.47 -14.76 1.25
CA LYS A 289 10.52 -15.86 2.24
C LYS A 289 11.74 -16.77 2.12
N GLU A 290 12.31 -16.89 0.93
CA GLU A 290 13.51 -17.72 0.69
C GLU A 290 14.78 -17.13 1.32
N SER A 291 14.88 -15.80 1.45
CA SER A 291 16.10 -15.11 1.90
C SER A 291 15.91 -14.29 3.18
N TRP A 292 14.67 -13.91 3.51
CA TRP A 292 14.38 -12.97 4.59
C TRP A 292 13.13 -13.35 5.39
N PRO A 293 13.04 -12.90 6.65
CA PRO A 293 11.84 -13.06 7.47
C PRO A 293 10.57 -12.52 6.79
N GLU A 294 9.64 -13.41 6.46
CA GLU A 294 8.33 -13.08 5.88
C GLU A 294 7.20 -13.73 6.70
N LEU A 295 6.27 -12.90 7.19
CA LEU A 295 5.11 -13.32 7.97
C LEU A 295 3.83 -13.18 7.14
N ALA A 296 3.19 -14.29 6.82
CA ALA A 296 1.83 -14.29 6.29
C ALA A 296 0.83 -14.06 7.45
N LEU A 297 0.02 -13.00 7.36
CA LEU A 297 -1.07 -12.72 8.29
C LEU A 297 -2.43 -12.87 7.59
N PRO A 298 -3.48 -13.26 8.33
CA PRO A 298 -4.86 -13.19 7.84
C PRO A 298 -5.17 -11.78 7.29
N GLY A 299 -6.13 -11.66 6.37
CA GLY A 299 -6.42 -10.39 5.70
C GLY A 299 -6.11 -10.38 4.20
N ALA A 300 -6.79 -9.49 3.48
CA ALA A 300 -6.49 -9.09 2.11
C ALA A 300 -5.40 -8.01 2.05
N HIS A 301 -5.04 -7.56 0.84
CA HIS A 301 -3.93 -6.62 0.61
C HIS A 301 -3.95 -5.38 1.51
N SER A 302 -5.09 -4.68 1.56
CA SER A 302 -5.27 -3.46 2.36
C SER A 302 -5.69 -3.74 3.81
N ASP A 303 -6.01 -4.98 4.18
CA ASP A 303 -6.07 -5.38 5.58
C ASP A 303 -4.66 -5.51 6.19
N ILE A 304 -3.65 -5.75 5.35
CA ILE A 304 -2.23 -5.79 5.76
C ILE A 304 -1.60 -4.40 5.67
N GLY A 305 -1.75 -3.73 4.54
CA GLY A 305 -1.13 -2.42 4.32
C GLY A 305 -1.94 -1.21 4.79
N GLY A 306 -3.19 -1.39 5.20
CA GLY A 306 -4.14 -0.30 5.42
C GLY A 306 -4.74 0.24 4.12
N GLY A 307 -5.53 1.31 4.24
CA GLY A 307 -6.19 1.96 3.10
C GLY A 307 -7.70 1.75 3.00
N TYR A 308 -8.26 0.82 3.78
CA TYR A 308 -9.72 0.70 3.94
C TYR A 308 -10.25 1.77 4.90
N ASN A 309 -11.43 2.30 4.60
CA ASN A 309 -12.14 3.21 5.51
C ASN A 309 -12.46 2.52 6.84
N PRO A 310 -12.66 3.28 7.94
CA PRO A 310 -12.99 2.71 9.25
C PRO A 310 -14.11 1.68 9.23
N LYS A 311 -15.05 1.83 8.29
CA LYS A 311 -16.15 0.90 8.05
C LYS A 311 -16.53 0.94 6.57
N GLU A 312 -16.65 -0.21 5.91
CA GLU A 312 -17.00 -0.35 4.50
C GLU A 312 -18.16 -1.33 4.31
N LYS A 313 -19.00 -1.07 3.29
CA LYS A 313 -20.06 -1.98 2.87
C LYS A 313 -19.57 -2.75 1.66
N GLU A 314 -19.55 -4.07 1.81
CA GLU A 314 -19.26 -4.99 0.72
C GLU A 314 -20.58 -5.51 0.14
N TYR A 315 -20.75 -5.34 -1.17
CA TYR A 315 -21.76 -6.05 -1.96
C TYR A 315 -21.06 -6.57 -3.21
N LEU A 316 -20.69 -7.85 -3.19
CA LEU A 316 -19.68 -8.40 -4.09
C LEU A 316 -20.17 -9.68 -4.75
N PHE A 317 -19.93 -9.81 -6.05
CA PHE A 317 -20.13 -11.04 -6.81
C PHE A 317 -18.97 -11.98 -6.57
N LEU A 318 -19.25 -13.13 -5.97
CA LEU A 318 -18.27 -14.19 -5.72
C LEU A 318 -18.16 -15.15 -6.91
N THR A 319 -19.18 -15.24 -7.76
CA THR A 319 -19.07 -15.98 -9.03
C THR A 319 -19.17 -15.03 -10.21
N GLN A 320 -18.54 -15.40 -11.31
CA GLN A 320 -18.64 -14.62 -12.53
C GLN A 320 -20.10 -14.60 -13.01
N PRO A 321 -20.73 -13.43 -13.20
CA PRO A 321 -22.06 -13.33 -13.79
C PRO A 321 -22.20 -14.14 -15.08
N GLN A 322 -23.09 -15.14 -15.06
CA GLN A 322 -23.46 -15.94 -16.23
C GLN A 322 -24.84 -15.54 -16.73
N ASN A 323 -25.15 -15.83 -17.99
CA ASN A 323 -26.47 -15.56 -18.56
C ASN A 323 -26.99 -16.70 -19.44
N GLU A 324 -28.32 -16.77 -19.56
CA GLU A 324 -29.02 -17.62 -20.52
C GLU A 324 -30.23 -16.88 -21.10
N THR A 325 -30.67 -17.27 -22.30
CA THR A 325 -31.88 -16.70 -22.93
C THR A 325 -33.03 -17.69 -22.84
N VAL A 326 -34.14 -17.26 -22.23
CA VAL A 326 -35.34 -18.08 -22.00
C VAL A 326 -36.59 -17.38 -22.53
N SER A 327 -37.70 -18.12 -22.60
CA SER A 327 -39.02 -17.53 -22.79
C SER A 327 -39.33 -16.55 -21.65
N GLU A 328 -39.98 -15.43 -21.95
CA GLU A 328 -40.34 -14.39 -20.96
C GLU A 328 -41.10 -14.97 -19.75
N SER A 329 -41.97 -15.94 -20.01
CA SER A 329 -42.81 -16.61 -19.00
C SER A 329 -42.06 -17.46 -17.97
N ILE A 330 -40.78 -17.77 -18.19
CA ILE A 330 -39.98 -18.61 -17.29
C ILE A 330 -39.46 -17.75 -16.12
N PRO A 331 -39.78 -18.05 -14.85
CA PRO A 331 -39.20 -17.34 -13.71
C PRO A 331 -37.67 -17.43 -13.67
N SER A 332 -37.00 -16.38 -13.19
CA SER A 332 -35.52 -16.32 -13.18
C SER A 332 -34.92 -17.40 -12.27
N GLU A 333 -35.61 -17.77 -11.20
CA GLU A 333 -35.15 -18.70 -10.16
C GLU A 333 -35.22 -20.18 -10.59
N VAL A 334 -35.89 -20.50 -11.71
CA VAL A 334 -35.97 -21.89 -12.23
C VAL A 334 -34.99 -22.16 -13.38
N THR A 335 -34.30 -21.12 -13.84
CA THR A 335 -33.29 -21.18 -14.90
C THR A 335 -32.14 -22.14 -14.57
N ASP A 336 -31.45 -22.63 -15.61
CA ASP A 336 -30.28 -23.48 -15.40
C ASP A 336 -29.12 -22.69 -14.78
N ILE A 337 -28.90 -21.45 -15.23
CA ILE A 337 -27.89 -20.55 -14.67
C ILE A 337 -28.09 -20.25 -13.18
N TYR A 338 -29.34 -20.17 -12.70
CA TYR A 338 -29.61 -19.92 -11.28
C TYR A 338 -29.23 -21.16 -10.46
N ARG A 339 -29.70 -22.33 -10.89
CA ARG A 339 -29.41 -23.61 -10.23
C ARG A 339 -27.90 -23.89 -10.20
N ARG A 340 -27.17 -23.60 -11.28
CA ARG A 340 -25.71 -23.74 -11.33
C ARG A 340 -25.03 -22.77 -10.37
N SER A 341 -25.39 -21.49 -10.40
CA SER A 341 -24.81 -20.48 -9.50
C SER A 341 -25.05 -20.85 -8.03
N ALA A 342 -26.26 -21.25 -7.67
CA ALA A 342 -26.58 -21.67 -6.31
C ALA A 342 -25.79 -22.93 -5.86
N ALA A 343 -25.51 -23.84 -6.80
CA ALA A 343 -24.72 -25.04 -6.53
C ALA A 343 -23.23 -24.76 -6.26
N GLU A 344 -22.71 -23.58 -6.60
CA GLU A 344 -21.33 -23.17 -6.31
C GLU A 344 -21.13 -22.73 -4.84
N ILE A 345 -22.19 -22.42 -4.09
CA ILE A 345 -22.11 -21.89 -2.72
C ILE A 345 -21.31 -22.81 -1.76
N PRO A 346 -21.51 -24.14 -1.74
CA PRO A 346 -20.74 -25.04 -0.88
C PRO A 346 -19.24 -25.00 -1.19
N ASP A 347 -18.87 -24.95 -2.47
CA ASP A 347 -17.47 -24.88 -2.89
C ASP A 347 -16.84 -23.56 -2.45
N LEU A 348 -17.53 -22.44 -2.66
CA LEU A 348 -17.08 -21.12 -2.17
C LEU A 348 -16.85 -21.10 -0.66
N LYS A 349 -17.72 -21.76 0.13
CA LYS A 349 -17.57 -21.88 1.60
C LYS A 349 -16.36 -22.70 2.02
N SER A 350 -15.90 -23.61 1.16
CA SER A 350 -14.74 -24.47 1.43
C SER A 350 -13.41 -23.84 1.02
N LEU A 351 -13.43 -22.81 0.16
CA LEU A 351 -12.22 -22.15 -0.33
C LEU A 351 -11.47 -21.47 0.83
N PRO A 352 -10.16 -21.72 1.02
CA PRO A 352 -9.39 -21.11 2.10
C PRO A 352 -9.43 -19.58 2.13
N ALA A 353 -9.46 -18.94 0.96
CA ALA A 353 -9.54 -17.49 0.83
C ALA A 353 -10.88 -16.91 1.32
N LEU A 354 -11.96 -17.71 1.32
CA LEU A 354 -13.33 -17.25 1.60
C LEU A 354 -13.91 -17.87 2.88
N SER A 355 -13.39 -19.00 3.35
CA SER A 355 -13.95 -19.75 4.48
C SER A 355 -14.00 -18.94 5.79
N ALA A 356 -13.09 -17.97 5.94
CA ALA A 356 -13.09 -17.03 7.08
C ALA A 356 -14.00 -15.81 6.85
N ILE A 357 -14.21 -15.41 5.60
CA ILE A 357 -14.94 -14.19 5.20
C ILE A 357 -16.44 -14.46 5.18
N ILE A 358 -16.87 -15.54 4.49
CA ILE A 358 -18.27 -15.89 4.25
C ILE A 358 -19.12 -15.95 5.52
N PRO A 359 -18.67 -16.54 6.64
CA PRO A 359 -19.49 -16.64 7.86
C PRO A 359 -19.96 -15.29 8.43
N SER A 360 -19.31 -14.18 8.05
CA SER A 360 -19.62 -12.83 8.54
C SER A 360 -20.43 -11.98 7.55
N GLY A 361 -20.95 -12.60 6.48
CA GLY A 361 -21.81 -11.94 5.51
C GLY A 361 -23.02 -12.78 5.09
N GLU A 362 -23.97 -12.13 4.45
CA GLU A 362 -25.13 -12.77 3.86
C GLU A 362 -24.80 -13.20 2.43
N ILE A 363 -24.87 -14.51 2.16
CA ILE A 363 -24.71 -15.06 0.80
C ILE A 363 -26.09 -15.31 0.20
N LYS A 364 -26.26 -14.87 -1.04
CA LYS A 364 -27.44 -15.14 -1.86
C LYS A 364 -27.06 -15.37 -3.32
N THR A 365 -27.92 -16.08 -4.04
CA THR A 365 -27.86 -16.17 -5.50
C THR A 365 -28.76 -15.09 -6.05
N GLU A 366 -28.16 -14.08 -6.68
CA GLU A 366 -28.89 -12.97 -7.30
C GLU A 366 -29.30 -13.32 -8.72
N THR A 367 -30.44 -12.78 -9.16
CA THR A 367 -30.87 -12.85 -10.55
C THR A 367 -31.32 -11.49 -11.06
N TRP A 368 -31.15 -11.29 -12.36
CA TRP A 368 -31.65 -10.11 -13.07
C TRP A 368 -31.95 -10.49 -14.51
N TYR A 369 -32.70 -9.68 -15.24
CA TYR A 369 -32.95 -9.92 -16.65
C TYR A 369 -33.08 -8.63 -17.45
N ASP A 370 -32.84 -8.76 -18.75
CA ASP A 370 -33.23 -7.76 -19.74
C ASP A 370 -34.07 -8.39 -20.85
N TYR A 371 -35.00 -7.60 -21.38
CA TYR A 371 -35.83 -8.02 -22.51
C TYR A 371 -35.00 -7.96 -23.79
N LEU A 372 -34.96 -9.07 -24.53
CA LEU A 372 -34.36 -9.10 -25.85
C LEU A 372 -35.45 -8.80 -26.88
N VAL A 373 -35.39 -7.61 -27.45
CA VAL A 373 -36.30 -7.24 -28.55
C VAL A 373 -35.77 -7.85 -29.84
N ASN A 374 -36.33 -9.01 -30.21
CA ASN A 374 -36.17 -9.58 -31.55
C ASN A 374 -37.47 -9.39 -32.31
N GLU A 375 -37.51 -8.43 -33.24
CA GLU A 375 -38.72 -8.03 -33.97
C GLU A 375 -39.33 -9.16 -34.80
N ASP A 376 -38.52 -10.06 -35.35
CA ASP A 376 -39.00 -11.20 -36.14
C ASP A 376 -39.68 -12.26 -35.26
N LYS A 377 -39.11 -12.55 -34.08
CA LYS A 377 -39.73 -13.47 -33.10
C LYS A 377 -40.95 -12.87 -32.42
N LYS A 378 -40.93 -11.55 -32.19
CA LYS A 378 -42.04 -10.78 -31.62
C LYS A 378 -43.27 -10.81 -32.54
N ARG A 379 -43.07 -10.73 -33.87
CA ARG A 379 -44.14 -10.92 -34.87
C ARG A 379 -44.75 -12.32 -34.82
N GLY A 380 -43.98 -13.33 -34.38
CA GLY A 380 -44.45 -14.71 -34.14
C GLY A 380 -45.02 -14.97 -32.73
N GLY A 381 -45.19 -13.94 -31.90
CA GLY A 381 -45.70 -14.09 -30.53
C GLY A 381 -44.72 -14.69 -29.52
N ILE A 382 -43.44 -14.83 -29.90
CA ILE A 382 -42.38 -15.36 -29.04
C ILE A 382 -41.62 -14.19 -28.43
N THR A 383 -41.83 -13.95 -27.15
CA THR A 383 -41.05 -13.01 -26.35
C THR A 383 -39.98 -13.74 -25.55
N GLN A 384 -38.77 -13.20 -25.56
CA GLN A 384 -37.62 -13.78 -24.86
C GLN A 384 -37.01 -12.76 -23.91
N LYS A 385 -36.50 -13.25 -22.79
CA LYS A 385 -35.66 -12.48 -21.88
C LYS A 385 -34.33 -13.18 -21.70
N ARG A 386 -33.30 -12.39 -21.42
CA ARG A 386 -31.99 -12.90 -21.05
C ARG A 386 -31.84 -12.73 -19.55
N VAL A 387 -31.72 -13.86 -18.84
CA VAL A 387 -31.60 -13.93 -17.39
C VAL A 387 -30.13 -14.08 -17.04
N GLY A 388 -29.64 -13.25 -16.12
CA GLY A 388 -28.34 -13.39 -15.48
C GLY A 388 -28.46 -13.93 -14.06
N ALA A 389 -27.46 -14.68 -13.61
CA ALA A 389 -27.33 -15.11 -12.22
C ALA A 389 -25.87 -15.16 -11.76
N ALA A 390 -25.68 -14.94 -10.46
CA ALA A 390 -24.40 -15.11 -9.77
C ALA A 390 -24.60 -15.18 -8.25
N VAL A 391 -23.59 -15.70 -7.56
CA VAL A 391 -23.52 -15.68 -6.10
C VAL A 391 -22.95 -14.35 -5.64
N THR A 392 -23.62 -13.72 -4.68
CA THR A 392 -23.15 -12.48 -4.03
C THR A 392 -22.97 -12.65 -2.54
N ILE A 393 -22.13 -11.80 -1.95
CA ILE A 393 -22.03 -11.58 -0.51
C ILE A 393 -22.34 -10.12 -0.19
N GLU A 394 -23.13 -9.90 0.86
CA GLU A 394 -23.38 -8.59 1.45
C GLU A 394 -22.92 -8.56 2.91
N ARG A 395 -22.08 -7.59 3.28
CA ARG A 395 -21.61 -7.41 4.66
C ARG A 395 -21.08 -6.00 4.92
N VAL A 396 -20.79 -5.75 6.20
CA VAL A 396 -20.11 -4.54 6.66
C VAL A 396 -18.84 -4.96 7.39
N VAL A 397 -17.72 -4.34 7.03
CA VAL A 397 -16.37 -4.71 7.51
C VAL A 397 -15.70 -3.46 8.07
N THR A 398 -14.89 -3.59 9.12
CA THR A 398 -14.09 -2.48 9.67
C THR A 398 -12.61 -2.69 9.38
N ASN A 399 -11.85 -1.60 9.31
CA ASN A 399 -10.41 -1.65 8.99
C ASN A 399 -9.49 -2.01 10.17
N ASP A 400 -10.05 -2.48 11.29
CA ASP A 400 -9.31 -2.65 12.55
C ASP A 400 -8.16 -3.66 12.45
N TRP A 401 -8.24 -4.63 11.53
CA TRP A 401 -7.17 -5.61 11.35
C TRP A 401 -5.85 -5.00 10.84
N SER A 402 -5.92 -3.94 10.03
CA SER A 402 -4.72 -3.20 9.59
C SER A 402 -3.93 -2.58 10.76
N LYS A 403 -4.60 -2.31 11.88
CA LYS A 403 -3.97 -1.80 13.11
C LYS A 403 -3.16 -2.89 13.84
N VAL A 404 -3.48 -4.17 13.59
CA VAL A 404 -2.70 -5.32 14.08
C VAL A 404 -1.42 -5.45 13.25
N SER A 405 -1.52 -5.47 11.92
CA SER A 405 -0.34 -5.55 11.04
C SER A 405 0.62 -4.37 11.26
N LEU A 406 0.09 -3.16 11.50
CA LEU A 406 0.88 -1.98 11.90
C LEU A 406 1.76 -2.27 13.12
N ARG A 407 1.17 -2.84 14.18
CA ARG A 407 1.87 -3.15 15.44
C ARG A 407 2.92 -4.24 15.27
N VAL A 408 2.69 -5.21 14.39
CA VAL A 408 3.69 -6.22 14.04
C VAL A 408 4.89 -5.59 13.33
N MET A 409 4.64 -4.64 12.42
CA MET A 409 5.73 -3.92 11.72
C MET A 409 6.47 -2.95 12.65
N LEU A 410 5.75 -2.24 13.54
CA LEU A 410 6.37 -1.40 14.57
C LEU A 410 7.32 -2.22 15.43
N ASP A 411 6.89 -3.38 15.92
CA ASP A 411 7.71 -4.28 16.73
C ASP A 411 8.96 -4.76 15.96
N ALA A 412 8.84 -5.06 14.66
CA ALA A 412 9.98 -5.41 13.81
C ALA A 412 10.97 -4.26 13.62
N ALA A 413 10.47 -3.05 13.35
CA ALA A 413 11.28 -1.87 13.12
C ALA A 413 11.97 -1.39 14.41
N GLN A 414 11.27 -1.46 15.54
CA GLN A 414 11.84 -1.16 16.86
C GLN A 414 12.94 -2.14 17.25
N GLU A 415 12.77 -3.44 16.97
CA GLU A 415 13.83 -4.43 17.15
C GLU A 415 15.07 -4.12 16.29
N ALA A 416 14.88 -3.57 15.10
CA ALA A 416 15.96 -3.12 14.23
C ALA A 416 16.60 -1.78 14.65
N GLY A 417 16.11 -1.13 15.71
CA GLY A 417 16.62 0.12 16.26
C GLY A 417 15.86 1.38 15.82
N GLY A 418 14.74 1.24 15.10
CA GLY A 418 13.83 2.33 14.75
C GLY A 418 13.16 2.94 15.98
N LEU A 419 13.23 4.27 16.12
CA LEU A 419 12.55 4.98 17.19
C LEU A 419 11.17 5.44 16.71
N PHE A 420 10.13 5.05 17.45
CA PHE A 420 8.74 5.41 17.20
C PHE A 420 8.10 5.95 18.48
N ASN A 421 7.26 6.97 18.32
CA ASN A 421 6.37 7.46 19.36
C ASN A 421 5.36 6.37 19.74
N PRO A 422 5.03 6.22 21.04
CA PRO A 422 4.06 5.23 21.47
C PRO A 422 2.65 5.60 20.96
N ILE A 423 1.88 4.59 20.55
CA ILE A 423 0.45 4.74 20.27
C ILE A 423 -0.27 5.03 21.60
N ARG A 424 -0.89 6.20 21.70
CA ARG A 424 -1.58 6.67 22.90
C ARG A 424 -3.04 6.22 22.89
N ILE A 425 -3.65 6.17 24.08
CA ILE A 425 -5.09 5.86 24.23
C ILE A 425 -5.97 6.93 23.53
N THR A 426 -5.44 8.15 23.38
CA THR A 426 -6.08 9.26 22.67
C THR A 426 -6.06 9.10 21.15
N ASP A 427 -5.26 8.19 20.61
CA ASP A 427 -5.13 7.99 19.16
C ASP A 427 -6.26 7.10 18.66
N MET A 428 -7.45 7.70 18.54
CA MET A 428 -8.70 6.98 18.24
C MET A 428 -8.64 6.16 16.94
N ASP A 429 -7.94 6.66 15.91
CA ASP A 429 -7.76 5.96 14.63
C ASP A 429 -6.89 4.70 14.75
N LEU A 430 -6.08 4.60 15.81
CA LEU A 430 -5.18 3.46 16.05
C LEU A 430 -5.66 2.55 17.18
N LYS A 431 -6.80 2.85 17.80
CA LYS A 431 -7.40 2.03 18.86
C LYS A 431 -7.88 0.68 18.30
N LEU A 432 -7.56 -0.39 19.02
CA LEU A 432 -8.02 -1.75 18.72
C LEU A 432 -9.32 -2.06 19.46
N PRO A 433 -10.26 -2.79 18.84
CA PRO A 433 -11.34 -3.47 19.55
C PRO A 433 -10.79 -4.47 20.57
N TYR A 434 -11.47 -4.63 21.69
CA TYR A 434 -11.05 -5.54 22.77
C TYR A 434 -10.84 -6.98 22.28
N GLU A 435 -11.70 -7.47 21.37
CA GLU A 435 -11.59 -8.82 20.82
C GLU A 435 -10.32 -9.04 19.97
N LEU A 436 -9.70 -7.97 19.46
CA LEU A 436 -8.45 -8.02 18.70
C LEU A 436 -7.19 -7.88 19.56
N GLU A 437 -7.28 -7.50 20.84
CA GLU A 437 -6.08 -7.26 21.67
C GLU A 437 -5.23 -8.53 21.85
N VAL A 438 -5.88 -9.66 22.15
CA VAL A 438 -5.20 -10.96 22.33
C VAL A 438 -4.64 -11.45 20.99
N LEU A 439 -5.41 -11.29 19.92
CA LEU A 439 -4.99 -11.66 18.57
C LEU A 439 -3.80 -10.81 18.09
N CYS A 440 -3.77 -9.53 18.44
CA CYS A 440 -2.67 -8.63 18.14
C CYS A 440 -1.38 -9.07 18.84
N LYS A 441 -1.45 -9.42 20.13
CA LYS A 441 -0.28 -9.96 20.87
C LYS A 441 0.24 -11.22 20.19
N LYS A 442 -0.65 -12.14 19.82
CA LYS A 442 -0.28 -13.36 19.09
C LYS A 442 0.34 -13.06 17.72
N ALA A 443 -0.19 -12.09 16.96
CA ALA A 443 0.41 -11.67 15.69
C ALA A 443 1.82 -11.10 15.86
N MET A 444 2.06 -10.31 16.92
CA MET A 444 3.39 -9.79 17.25
C MET A 444 4.35 -10.92 17.65
N GLU A 445 3.90 -11.89 18.45
CA GLU A 445 4.68 -13.09 18.78
C GLU A 445 5.03 -13.92 17.54
N GLN A 446 4.11 -14.06 16.59
CA GLN A 446 4.36 -14.70 15.30
C GLN A 446 5.43 -13.93 14.51
N GLY A 447 5.36 -12.59 14.47
CA GLY A 447 6.38 -11.75 13.86
C GLY A 447 7.77 -11.96 14.48
N LYS A 448 7.84 -11.97 15.82
CA LYS A 448 9.09 -12.28 16.55
C LYS A 448 9.60 -13.68 16.24
N ALA A 449 8.72 -14.67 16.17
CA ALA A 449 9.12 -16.03 15.85
C ALA A 449 9.75 -16.12 14.46
N VAL A 450 9.11 -15.51 13.46
CA VAL A 450 9.62 -15.50 12.08
C VAL A 450 10.96 -14.76 11.97
N ARG A 451 11.13 -13.61 12.64
CA ARG A 451 12.41 -12.88 12.63
C ARG A 451 13.55 -13.62 13.32
N ASN A 452 13.24 -14.45 14.31
CA ASN A 452 14.22 -15.26 15.04
C ASN A 452 14.45 -16.65 14.43
N GLY A 453 13.75 -17.01 13.34
CA GLY A 453 13.79 -18.36 12.77
C GLY A 453 13.14 -19.44 13.66
N SER A 454 12.33 -19.03 14.64
CA SER A 454 11.63 -19.92 15.56
C SER A 454 10.32 -20.46 14.95
N PRO A 455 9.84 -21.64 15.39
CA PRO A 455 8.55 -22.17 14.95
C PRO A 455 7.39 -21.21 15.24
N LEU A 456 6.57 -20.97 14.22
CA LEU A 456 5.39 -20.12 14.33
C LEU A 456 4.19 -20.91 14.87
N LYS A 457 3.48 -20.36 15.87
CA LYS A 457 2.20 -20.89 16.34
C LYS A 457 1.06 -20.24 15.54
N PRO A 458 0.39 -20.97 14.63
CA PRO A 458 -0.64 -20.38 13.78
C PRO A 458 -1.87 -19.95 14.60
N PHE A 459 -2.70 -19.10 13.98
CA PHE A 459 -4.05 -18.88 14.48
C PHE A 459 -4.87 -20.17 14.36
N THR A 460 -5.63 -20.47 15.40
CA THR A 460 -6.58 -21.57 15.47
C THR A 460 -7.81 -21.25 14.63
N THR A 461 -8.59 -22.27 14.27
CA THR A 461 -9.82 -22.07 13.48
C THR A 461 -10.80 -21.07 14.10
N PRO A 462 -11.09 -21.10 15.42
CA PRO A 462 -11.96 -20.08 16.02
C PRO A 462 -11.38 -18.66 15.96
N GLU A 463 -10.07 -18.51 16.11
CA GLU A 463 -9.40 -17.22 15.97
C GLU A 463 -9.48 -16.72 14.52
N ILE A 464 -9.25 -17.59 13.51
CA ILE A 464 -9.40 -17.21 12.10
C ILE A 464 -10.84 -16.80 11.77
N GLN A 465 -11.85 -17.49 12.30
CA GLN A 465 -13.25 -17.10 12.14
C GLN A 465 -13.55 -15.73 12.77
N LEU A 466 -12.97 -15.45 13.94
CA LEU A 466 -13.07 -14.14 14.59
C LEU A 466 -12.41 -13.05 13.74
N ILE A 467 -11.20 -13.31 13.25
CA ILE A 467 -10.45 -12.38 12.39
C ILE A 467 -11.21 -12.13 11.08
N GLY A 468 -11.88 -13.14 10.53
CA GLY A 468 -12.69 -13.06 9.32
C GLY A 468 -13.73 -11.94 9.29
N LYS A 469 -14.23 -11.52 10.47
CA LYS A 469 -15.11 -10.34 10.61
C LYS A 469 -14.46 -9.03 10.12
N TYR A 470 -13.14 -8.96 10.11
CA TYR A 470 -12.33 -7.80 9.74
C TYR A 470 -11.57 -7.98 8.41
N ILE A 471 -11.70 -9.15 7.78
CA ILE A 471 -11.07 -9.41 6.49
C ILE A 471 -12.03 -8.93 5.39
N HIS A 472 -11.56 -8.00 4.57
CA HIS A 472 -12.27 -7.56 3.38
C HIS A 472 -12.13 -8.59 2.26
N CYS A 473 -13.17 -8.76 1.46
CA CYS A 473 -13.16 -9.62 0.28
C CYS A 473 -12.64 -8.82 -0.92
N SER A 474 -11.32 -8.70 -1.04
CA SER A 474 -10.71 -7.89 -2.10
C SER A 474 -10.95 -8.43 -3.51
N ALA A 475 -11.06 -9.75 -3.68
CA ALA A 475 -11.32 -10.39 -4.95
C ALA A 475 -12.82 -10.61 -5.20
N HIS A 476 -13.30 -10.16 -6.35
CA HIS A 476 -14.70 -10.27 -6.73
C HIS A 476 -14.90 -10.08 -8.23
N TRP A 477 -16.02 -10.57 -8.72
CA TRP A 477 -16.47 -10.45 -10.10
C TRP A 477 -17.50 -9.33 -10.27
N ASN A 478 -17.24 -8.14 -9.72
CA ASN A 478 -18.09 -6.97 -10.01
C ASN A 478 -17.54 -6.30 -11.28
N PRO A 479 -18.30 -6.25 -12.39
CA PRO A 479 -17.96 -5.43 -13.55
C PRO A 479 -19.16 -4.58 -14.03
N VAL A 480 -20.15 -4.28 -13.17
CA VAL A 480 -21.44 -3.73 -13.64
C VAL A 480 -21.96 -2.62 -12.74
N VAL A 481 -22.45 -1.58 -13.42
CA VAL A 481 -23.14 -0.42 -12.85
C VAL A 481 -24.52 -0.87 -12.35
N VAL A 482 -24.75 -0.80 -11.04
CA VAL A 482 -26.10 -0.87 -10.48
C VAL A 482 -26.82 0.42 -10.87
N LYS A 483 -27.89 0.32 -11.65
CA LYS A 483 -28.67 1.48 -12.08
C LYS A 483 -30.06 1.41 -11.50
N ASP A 484 -30.60 2.59 -11.21
CA ASP A 484 -32.03 2.78 -11.08
C ASP A 484 -32.66 2.59 -12.46
N VAL A 485 -33.48 1.56 -12.62
CA VAL A 485 -34.12 1.23 -13.89
C VAL A 485 -35.61 1.05 -13.69
N TRP A 486 -36.37 1.39 -14.72
CA TRP A 486 -37.80 1.13 -14.74
C TRP A 486 -38.03 -0.26 -15.33
N LEU A 487 -38.49 -1.19 -14.52
CA LEU A 487 -38.78 -2.56 -14.93
C LEU A 487 -40.16 -2.95 -14.38
N ASP A 488 -41.00 -3.51 -15.25
CA ASP A 488 -42.31 -4.07 -14.91
C ASP A 488 -43.26 -3.13 -14.14
N GLY A 489 -43.15 -1.83 -14.41
CA GLY A 489 -44.02 -0.81 -13.82
C GLY A 489 -43.46 -0.17 -12.55
N ASP A 490 -42.30 -0.60 -12.07
CA ASP A 490 -41.66 -0.09 -10.86
C ASP A 490 -40.25 0.45 -11.12
N LYS A 491 -39.83 1.42 -10.29
CA LYS A 491 -38.43 1.85 -10.24
C LYS A 491 -37.65 0.89 -9.35
N VAL A 492 -36.82 0.04 -9.96
CA VAL A 492 -36.04 -0.97 -9.25
C VAL A 492 -34.55 -0.63 -9.37
N LYS A 493 -33.83 -0.75 -8.26
CA LYS A 493 -32.37 -0.69 -8.25
C LYS A 493 -31.84 -2.10 -8.50
N THR A 494 -31.38 -2.37 -9.73
CA THR A 494 -30.91 -3.71 -10.12
C THR A 494 -29.69 -3.62 -11.05
N ILE A 495 -29.09 -4.77 -11.34
CA ILE A 495 -27.96 -4.90 -12.26
C ILE A 495 -28.51 -4.71 -13.69
N TYR A 496 -28.09 -3.66 -14.38
CA TYR A 496 -28.65 -3.32 -15.70
C TYR A 496 -27.74 -3.73 -16.86
N GLY A 497 -28.30 -4.54 -17.76
CA GLY A 497 -27.62 -5.08 -18.94
C GLY A 497 -26.91 -6.41 -18.65
N ALA A 498 -27.05 -7.40 -19.54
CA ALA A 498 -26.19 -8.57 -19.44
C ALA A 498 -24.76 -8.23 -19.87
N VAL A 499 -23.81 -8.75 -19.10
CA VAL A 499 -22.36 -8.62 -19.33
C VAL A 499 -22.05 -9.05 -20.76
N LYS A 500 -21.45 -8.16 -21.58
CA LYS A 500 -20.95 -8.60 -22.88
C LYS A 500 -19.74 -9.48 -22.62
N SER A 501 -19.63 -10.60 -23.33
CA SER A 501 -18.46 -11.50 -23.22
C SER A 501 -17.11 -10.81 -23.54
N SER A 502 -17.15 -9.66 -24.21
CA SER A 502 -15.99 -8.78 -24.45
C SER A 502 -15.50 -8.01 -23.21
N ASP A 503 -16.22 -8.07 -22.08
CA ASP A 503 -15.94 -7.25 -20.89
C ASP A 503 -14.92 -7.89 -19.92
N LEU A 504 -14.21 -8.93 -20.35
CA LEU A 504 -13.10 -9.56 -19.60
C LEU A 504 -12.00 -8.56 -19.19
N PHE A 505 -11.87 -7.44 -19.91
CA PHE A 505 -10.95 -6.34 -19.58
C PHE A 505 -11.40 -5.45 -18.40
N PHE A 506 -12.65 -5.57 -17.92
CA PHE A 506 -13.22 -4.66 -16.89
C PHE A 506 -13.25 -5.21 -15.46
N TYR A 507 -12.92 -6.48 -15.23
CA TYR A 507 -12.88 -7.06 -13.88
C TYR A 507 -11.53 -6.82 -13.19
N ILE A 508 -11.28 -5.58 -12.78
CA ILE A 508 -10.01 -5.16 -12.16
C ILE A 508 -9.67 -6.00 -10.91
N ASN A 509 -10.69 -6.39 -10.14
CA ASN A 509 -10.56 -7.16 -8.90
C ASN A 509 -10.89 -8.65 -9.07
N ARG A 510 -10.88 -9.20 -10.29
CA ARG A 510 -11.18 -10.64 -10.48
C ARG A 510 -10.24 -11.52 -9.64
N PRO A 511 -10.75 -12.61 -9.04
CA PRO A 511 -9.90 -13.61 -8.41
C PRO A 511 -9.00 -14.27 -9.46
N ASN A 512 -7.81 -14.69 -9.03
CA ASN A 512 -6.95 -15.57 -9.77
C ASN A 512 -7.61 -16.98 -9.86
N PRO A 513 -7.34 -17.80 -10.89
CA PRO A 513 -7.92 -19.13 -10.99
C PRO A 513 -7.72 -19.95 -9.71
N GLY A 514 -8.80 -20.59 -9.24
CA GLY A 514 -8.81 -21.35 -7.99
C GLY A 514 -8.81 -20.52 -6.71
N TRP A 515 -8.94 -19.19 -6.78
CA TRP A 515 -8.85 -18.28 -5.63
C TRP A 515 -7.50 -18.34 -4.91
N LEU A 516 -6.45 -18.72 -5.65
CA LEU A 516 -5.09 -18.84 -5.14
C LEU A 516 -4.23 -17.72 -5.69
N ARG A 517 -3.62 -16.93 -4.81
CA ARG A 517 -2.71 -15.84 -5.20
C ARG A 517 -1.51 -16.40 -5.97
N ALA A 518 -1.10 -15.71 -7.04
CA ALA A 518 0.20 -15.96 -7.62
C ALA A 518 1.30 -15.40 -6.70
N VAL A 519 2.34 -16.22 -6.46
CA VAL A 519 3.49 -15.86 -5.65
C VAL A 519 4.75 -16.03 -6.50
N TRP A 520 5.55 -14.97 -6.55
CA TRP A 520 6.82 -14.92 -7.23
C TRP A 520 7.92 -14.89 -6.17
N ASN A 521 8.92 -15.76 -6.29
CA ASN A 521 10.09 -15.70 -5.44
C ASN A 521 11.02 -14.54 -5.82
N ILE A 522 12.13 -14.39 -5.10
CA ILE A 522 13.05 -13.25 -5.26
C ILE A 522 13.64 -13.18 -6.69
N GLN A 523 13.83 -14.32 -7.35
CA GLN A 523 14.35 -14.42 -8.72
C GLN A 523 13.27 -14.30 -9.80
N GLY A 524 12.02 -14.02 -9.42
CA GLY A 524 10.89 -13.92 -10.35
C GLY A 524 10.37 -15.29 -10.85
N GLY A 525 10.83 -16.39 -10.24
CA GLY A 525 10.29 -17.73 -10.44
C GLY A 525 8.94 -17.89 -9.75
N LYS A 526 8.06 -18.71 -10.33
CA LYS A 526 6.76 -19.05 -9.74
C LYS A 526 6.98 -20.01 -8.56
N SER A 527 6.51 -19.63 -7.38
CA SER A 527 6.61 -20.44 -6.16
C SER A 527 5.43 -21.39 -5.98
#